data_AF-A0A8T5MFP3-F1
#
_entry.id   AF-A0A8T5MFP3-F1
#
_cell.length_a   1.000
_cell.length_b   1.000
_cell.length_c   1.000
_cell.angle_alpha   90.00
_cell.angle_beta   90.00
_cell.angle_gamma   90.00
#
_symmetry.space_group_name_H-M   'P 1'
#
loop_
_entity.id
_entity.type
_entity.pdbx_description
1 polymer ?
#
loop_
_entity_poly.entity_id
_entity_poly.type
_entity_poly.pdbx_seq_one_letter_code
_entity_poly.pdbx_strand_id
1 'polypeptide(L)'
;MPKPRTSRKLADLTEQMVGYRRVYTTYNRLANRAKRRLDETATGVGRMLNERDLVPPEDSGLIIRLWHEDTKKARGMKRGIREFSQKHSKYGKILQGMIDKSRDVQRDHLTFDYEYELCEEDCVKLLMEMGLSEERALAVYSVSEGLGDDLEGFREGPYDILLPR
;
A
#
# COMPACT_ATOMS: atom_id res chain seq x y z
N MET A 1 18.50 43.95 -24.97
CA MET A 1 18.50 42.48 -24.88
C MET A 1 17.27 41.96 -25.64
N PRO A 2 17.41 41.12 -26.67
CA PRO A 2 16.26 40.58 -27.38
C PRO A 2 15.51 39.62 -26.45
N LYS A 3 14.19 39.77 -26.33
CA LYS A 3 13.34 38.83 -25.58
C LYS A 3 13.48 37.44 -26.22
N PRO A 4 13.65 36.36 -25.43
CA PRO A 4 13.69 35.02 -26.00
C PRO A 4 12.36 34.74 -26.71
N ARG A 5 12.44 34.30 -27.97
CA ARG A 5 11.28 33.80 -28.70
C ARG A 5 10.91 32.43 -28.11
N THR A 6 10.00 32.41 -27.14
CA THR A 6 9.39 31.17 -26.69
C THR A 6 8.63 30.57 -27.87
N SER A 7 9.07 29.42 -28.37
CA SER A 7 8.32 28.67 -29.37
C SER A 7 6.95 28.33 -28.78
N ARG A 8 5.85 28.65 -29.48
CA ARG A 8 4.48 28.33 -29.04
C ARG A 8 4.35 26.86 -28.60
N LYS A 9 5.01 25.96 -29.34
CA LYS A 9 5.11 24.53 -29.01
C LYS A 9 5.73 24.26 -27.63
N LEU A 10 6.74 25.04 -27.22
CA LEU A 10 7.36 24.88 -25.91
C LEU A 10 6.41 25.33 -24.79
N ALA A 11 5.66 26.41 -25.01
CA ALA A 11 4.63 26.87 -24.06
C ALA A 11 3.53 25.80 -23.91
N ASP A 12 3.01 25.29 -25.02
CA ASP A 12 1.98 24.24 -25.03
C ASP A 12 2.44 22.97 -24.29
N LEU A 13 3.67 22.51 -24.55
CA LEU A 13 4.24 21.34 -23.85
C LEU A 13 4.42 21.60 -22.35
N THR A 14 4.81 22.82 -21.97
CA THR A 14 4.98 23.20 -20.56
C THR A 14 3.64 23.20 -19.84
N GLU A 15 2.59 23.74 -20.47
CA GLU A 15 1.23 23.72 -19.94
C GLU A 15 0.73 22.28 -19.78
N GLN A 16 0.97 21.41 -20.76
CA GLN A 16 0.63 19.99 -20.66
C GLN A 16 1.36 19.31 -19.49
N MET A 17 2.66 19.56 -19.31
CA MET A 17 3.42 19.01 -18.17
C MET A 17 2.84 19.45 -16.82
N VAL A 18 2.44 20.73 -16.70
CA VAL A 18 1.79 21.24 -15.48
C VAL A 18 0.43 20.55 -15.28
N GLY A 19 -0.35 20.37 -16.35
CA GLY A 19 -1.61 19.64 -16.34
C GLY A 19 -1.44 18.21 -15.83
N TYR A 20 -0.55 17.42 -16.45
CA TYR A 20 -0.27 16.05 -16.04
C TYR A 20 0.23 15.96 -14.59
N ARG A 21 1.09 16.89 -14.16
CA ARG A 21 1.58 16.91 -12.77
C ARG A 21 0.44 17.13 -11.77
N ARG A 22 -0.52 18.01 -12.09
CA ARG A 22 -1.69 18.25 -11.23
C ARG A 22 -2.55 17.00 -11.11
N VAL A 23 -2.85 16.34 -12.22
CA VAL A 23 -3.60 15.06 -12.25
C VAL A 23 -2.89 14.02 -11.39
N TYR A 24 -1.61 13.75 -11.68
CA TYR A 24 -0.79 12.77 -10.96
C TYR A 24 -0.75 13.04 -9.45
N THR A 25 -0.55 14.30 -9.04
CA THR A 25 -0.45 14.65 -7.61
C THR A 25 -1.78 14.45 -6.90
N THR A 26 -2.90 14.79 -7.54
CA THR A 26 -4.24 14.64 -6.96
C THR A 26 -4.61 13.18 -6.77
N TYR A 27 -4.48 12.35 -7.81
CA TYR A 27 -4.77 10.92 -7.73
C TYR A 27 -3.87 10.21 -6.71
N ASN A 28 -2.58 10.53 -6.67
CA ASN A 28 -1.69 9.96 -5.65
C ASN A 28 -2.07 10.35 -4.23
N ARG A 29 -2.57 11.57 -3.99
CA ARG A 29 -3.03 11.96 -2.65
C ARG A 29 -4.25 11.16 -2.23
N LEU A 30 -5.20 10.94 -3.13
CA LEU A 30 -6.37 10.10 -2.88
C LEU A 30 -5.96 8.64 -2.65
N ALA A 31 -5.15 8.06 -3.54
CA ALA A 31 -4.64 6.70 -3.43
C ALA A 31 -3.88 6.47 -2.11
N ASN A 32 -3.04 7.43 -1.69
CA ASN A 32 -2.34 7.33 -0.41
C ASN A 32 -3.29 7.41 0.79
N ARG A 33 -4.42 8.12 0.71
CA ARG A 33 -5.43 8.11 1.77
C ARG A 33 -6.15 6.77 1.82
N ALA A 34 -6.59 6.26 0.67
CA ALA A 34 -7.21 4.94 0.56
C ALA A 34 -6.30 3.86 1.12
N LYS A 35 -5.03 3.87 0.71
CA LYS A 35 -4.00 2.95 1.23
C LYS A 35 -3.85 3.02 2.75
N ARG A 36 -3.78 4.21 3.34
CA ARG A 36 -3.67 4.34 4.80
C ARG A 36 -4.89 3.78 5.53
N ARG A 37 -6.10 4.05 5.01
CA ARG A 37 -7.32 3.47 5.57
C ARG A 37 -7.34 1.96 5.43
N LEU A 38 -6.89 1.45 4.29
CA LEU A 38 -6.77 0.02 4.05
C LEU A 38 -5.78 -0.64 5.03
N ASP A 39 -4.60 -0.05 5.21
CA ASP A 39 -3.59 -0.53 6.18
C ASP A 39 -4.13 -0.50 7.63
N GLU A 40 -4.85 0.57 8.01
CA GLU A 40 -5.53 0.70 9.32
C GLU A 40 -6.57 -0.41 9.53
N THR A 41 -7.46 -0.62 8.55
CA THR A 41 -8.49 -1.66 8.59
C THR A 41 -7.88 -3.06 8.62
N ALA A 42 -6.89 -3.34 7.76
CA ALA A 42 -6.20 -4.62 7.72
C ALA A 42 -5.51 -4.95 9.05
N THR A 43 -4.91 -3.95 9.70
CA THR A 43 -4.33 -4.10 11.04
C THR A 43 -5.39 -4.46 12.09
N GLY A 44 -6.56 -3.82 12.02
CA GLY A 44 -7.70 -4.14 12.89
C GLY A 44 -8.19 -5.57 12.70
N VAL A 45 -8.39 -5.99 11.45
CA VAL A 45 -8.82 -7.36 11.09
C VAL A 45 -7.80 -8.39 11.54
N GLY A 46 -6.52 -8.18 11.22
CA GLY A 46 -5.44 -9.10 11.62
C GLY A 46 -5.35 -9.27 13.14
N ARG A 47 -5.56 -8.20 13.91
CA ARG A 47 -5.63 -8.28 15.37
C ARG A 47 -6.82 -9.10 15.85
N MET A 48 -8.01 -8.90 15.27
CA MET A 48 -9.21 -9.64 15.64
C MET A 48 -9.07 -11.14 15.37
N LEU A 49 -8.47 -11.51 14.23
CA LEU A 49 -8.20 -12.91 13.89
C LEU A 49 -7.20 -13.55 14.88
N ASN A 50 -6.13 -12.83 15.24
CA ASN A 50 -5.11 -13.32 16.18
C ASN A 50 -5.60 -13.43 17.63
N GLU A 51 -6.31 -12.42 18.14
CA GLU A 51 -6.63 -12.32 19.57
C GLU A 51 -7.86 -13.14 19.98
N ARG A 52 -8.79 -13.38 19.04
CA ARG A 52 -10.11 -13.95 19.35
C ARG A 52 -10.40 -15.27 18.66
N ASP A 53 -9.43 -15.84 17.94
CA ASP A 53 -9.57 -17.06 17.14
C ASP A 53 -10.83 -17.00 16.25
N LEU A 54 -11.09 -15.82 15.70
CA LEU A 54 -12.27 -15.57 14.88
C LEU A 54 -12.02 -16.10 13.48
N VAL A 55 -13.04 -16.73 12.91
CA VAL A 55 -13.08 -17.13 11.51
C VAL A 55 -14.14 -16.29 10.81
N PRO A 56 -13.88 -15.78 9.58
CA PRO A 56 -14.92 -15.14 8.78
C PRO A 56 -16.13 -16.07 8.61
N PRO A 57 -17.36 -15.56 8.53
CA PRO A 57 -18.53 -16.39 8.26
C PRO A 57 -18.39 -17.12 6.92
N GLU A 58 -18.64 -18.43 6.90
CA GLU A 58 -18.47 -19.27 5.70
C GLU A 58 -19.33 -18.78 4.51
N ASP A 59 -20.51 -18.22 4.79
CA ASP A 59 -21.46 -17.73 3.78
C ASP A 59 -21.28 -16.26 3.40
N SER A 60 -20.19 -15.61 3.82
CA SER A 60 -20.00 -14.17 3.60
C SER A 60 -19.45 -13.82 2.21
N GLY A 61 -18.95 -14.78 1.44
CA GLY A 61 -18.23 -14.52 0.19
C GLY A 61 -16.93 -13.73 0.38
N LEU A 62 -16.46 -13.58 1.63
CA LEU A 62 -15.22 -12.90 1.98
C LEU A 62 -14.08 -13.92 2.08
N ILE A 63 -13.00 -13.67 1.35
CA ILE A 63 -11.78 -14.44 1.42
C ILE A 63 -10.82 -13.66 2.30
N ILE A 64 -10.51 -14.16 3.50
CA ILE A 64 -9.52 -13.54 4.40
C ILE A 64 -8.58 -14.61 4.92
N ARG A 65 -7.28 -14.42 4.73
CA ARG A 65 -6.24 -15.34 5.22
C ARG A 65 -5.13 -14.55 5.92
N LEU A 66 -4.91 -14.90 7.19
CA LEU A 66 -3.74 -14.47 7.94
C LEU A 66 -2.66 -15.54 7.85
N TRP A 67 -1.42 -15.16 7.53
CA TRP A 67 -0.29 -16.07 7.48
C TRP A 67 1.00 -15.38 7.91
N HIS A 68 2.00 -16.18 8.29
CA HIS A 68 3.26 -15.67 8.85
C HIS A 68 4.43 -15.97 7.90
N GLU A 69 5.21 -14.95 7.57
CA GLU A 69 6.44 -15.07 6.78
C GLU A 69 7.67 -14.81 7.65
N ASP A 70 8.56 -15.81 7.75
CA ASP A 70 9.88 -15.63 8.36
C ASP A 70 10.87 -15.05 7.35
N THR A 71 10.89 -13.72 7.21
CA THR A 71 11.84 -13.07 6.30
C THR A 71 13.23 -12.90 6.91
N LYS A 72 14.19 -13.71 6.46
CA LYS A 72 15.62 -13.53 6.78
C LYS A 72 16.20 -12.30 6.07
N LYS A 73 15.90 -11.09 6.53
CA LYS A 73 16.53 -9.86 6.00
C LYS A 73 17.98 -9.75 6.49
N ALA A 74 18.94 -9.86 5.55
CA ALA A 74 20.09 -8.94 5.38
C ALA A 74 21.24 -9.60 4.59
N ARG A 75 21.25 -9.49 3.26
CA ARG A 75 22.48 -9.76 2.47
C ARG A 75 23.51 -8.63 2.58
N GLY A 76 23.08 -7.36 2.69
CA GLY A 76 23.99 -6.20 2.80
C GLY A 76 24.68 -6.04 4.16
N MET A 77 23.98 -6.33 5.26
CA MET A 77 24.49 -6.11 6.62
C MET A 77 25.54 -7.15 7.04
N LYS A 78 25.53 -8.35 6.43
CA LYS A 78 26.48 -9.44 6.71
C LYS A 78 27.94 -9.02 6.53
N ARG A 79 28.24 -8.17 5.55
CA ARG A 79 29.60 -7.71 5.28
C ARG A 79 30.08 -6.75 6.38
N GLY A 80 29.27 -5.76 6.74
CA GLY A 80 29.59 -4.83 7.83
C GLY A 80 29.73 -5.53 9.20
N ILE A 81 28.87 -6.50 9.50
CA ILE A 81 28.97 -7.30 10.74
C ILE A 81 30.23 -8.16 10.72
N ARG A 82 30.60 -8.74 9.57
CA ARG A 82 31.82 -9.57 9.44
C ARG A 82 33.09 -8.72 9.61
N GLU A 83 33.18 -7.56 8.96
CA GLU A 83 34.29 -6.62 9.09
C GLU A 83 34.39 -6.08 10.54
N PHE A 84 33.26 -5.74 11.16
CA PHE A 84 33.19 -5.31 12.56
C PHE A 84 33.62 -6.42 13.53
N SER A 85 33.16 -7.65 13.31
CA SER A 85 33.48 -8.81 14.15
C SER A 85 34.95 -9.22 14.03
N GLN A 86 35.58 -8.99 12.87
CA GLN A 86 37.03 -9.18 12.70
C GLN A 86 37.84 -8.15 13.49
N LYS A 87 37.43 -6.88 13.50
CA LYS A 87 38.13 -5.81 14.25
C LYS A 87 37.86 -5.86 15.76
N HIS A 88 36.69 -6.35 16.17
CA HIS A 88 36.23 -6.33 17.55
C HIS A 88 35.59 -7.67 17.96
N SER A 89 36.37 -8.75 18.02
CA SER A 89 35.90 -10.13 18.25
C SER A 89 34.92 -10.31 19.44
N LYS A 90 35.21 -9.68 20.60
CA LYS A 90 34.35 -9.75 21.79
C LYS A 90 32.98 -9.12 21.55
N TYR A 91 32.94 -7.94 20.93
CA TYR A 91 31.71 -7.18 20.67
C TYR A 91 30.95 -7.73 19.44
N GLY A 92 31.68 -8.27 18.48
CA GLY A 92 31.12 -8.95 17.31
C GLY A 92 30.28 -10.16 17.68
N LYS A 93 30.70 -10.97 18.67
CA LYS A 93 29.89 -12.10 19.18
C LYS A 93 28.59 -11.66 19.85
N ILE A 94 28.63 -10.58 20.63
CA ILE A 94 27.45 -10.02 21.29
C ILE A 94 26.48 -9.47 20.24
N LEU A 95 27.01 -8.69 19.30
CA LEU A 95 26.23 -8.14 18.19
C LEU A 95 25.61 -9.24 17.32
N GLN A 96 26.36 -10.30 17.01
CA GLN A 96 25.85 -11.44 16.25
C GLN A 96 24.71 -12.14 17.01
N GLY A 97 24.83 -12.34 18.33
CA GLY A 97 23.75 -12.90 19.14
C GLY A 97 22.51 -12.01 19.23
N MET A 98 22.67 -10.68 19.28
CA MET A 98 21.54 -9.74 19.22
C MET A 98 20.88 -9.74 17.84
N ILE A 99 21.67 -9.85 16.77
CA ILE A 99 21.19 -9.93 15.39
C ILE A 99 20.49 -11.24 15.12
N ASP A 100 20.97 -12.36 15.66
CA ASP A 100 20.32 -13.65 15.49
C ASP A 100 18.99 -13.69 16.26
N LYS A 101 18.90 -13.03 17.43
CA LYS A 101 17.62 -12.83 18.14
C LYS A 101 16.67 -11.86 17.43
N SER A 102 17.19 -10.87 16.70
CA SER A 102 16.36 -9.92 15.93
C SER A 102 16.12 -10.33 14.49
N ARG A 103 16.72 -11.43 14.01
CA ARG A 103 16.53 -12.00 12.67
C ARG A 103 15.23 -12.77 12.53
N ASP A 104 14.59 -13.13 13.63
CA ASP A 104 13.22 -13.66 13.67
C ASP A 104 12.21 -12.49 13.59
N VAL A 105 12.35 -11.65 12.57
CA VAL A 105 11.26 -10.73 12.21
C VAL A 105 10.24 -11.56 11.45
N GLN A 106 9.39 -12.26 12.21
CA GLN A 106 8.20 -12.83 11.61
C GLN A 106 7.32 -11.65 11.17
N ARG A 107 6.85 -11.74 9.94
CA ARG A 107 5.96 -10.78 9.31
C ARG A 107 4.60 -11.40 9.26
N ASP A 108 3.60 -10.65 9.71
CA ASP A 108 2.22 -11.09 9.65
C ASP A 108 1.62 -10.50 8.36
N HIS A 109 1.07 -11.36 7.52
CA HIS A 109 0.51 -11.01 6.22
C HIS A 109 -1.00 -11.26 6.24
N LEU A 110 -1.77 -10.27 5.80
CA LEU A 110 -3.21 -10.41 5.59
C LEU A 110 -3.48 -10.38 4.10
N THR A 111 -3.98 -11.50 3.58
CA THR A 111 -4.50 -11.59 2.22
C THR A 111 -6.02 -11.51 2.27
N PHE A 112 -6.62 -10.65 1.45
CA PHE A 112 -8.08 -10.52 1.39
C PHE A 112 -8.60 -10.33 -0.04
N ASP A 113 -9.81 -10.83 -0.26
CA ASP A 113 -10.55 -10.74 -1.52
C ASP A 113 -12.06 -10.94 -1.25
N TYR A 114 -12.90 -10.78 -2.28
CA TYR A 114 -14.34 -10.94 -2.19
C TYR A 114 -14.93 -11.60 -3.45
N GLU A 115 -16.03 -12.34 -3.29
CA GLU A 115 -16.71 -13.04 -4.40
C GLU A 115 -17.89 -12.26 -5.00
N TYR A 116 -18.21 -11.07 -4.49
CA TYR A 116 -19.36 -10.26 -4.92
C TYR A 116 -18.98 -8.80 -5.14
N GLU A 117 -19.61 -8.13 -6.11
CA GLU A 117 -19.38 -6.70 -6.33
C GLU A 117 -19.87 -5.86 -5.13
N LEU A 118 -19.03 -4.94 -4.66
CA LEU A 118 -19.44 -3.94 -3.68
C LEU A 118 -20.47 -3.00 -4.31
N CYS A 119 -21.55 -2.70 -3.59
CA CYS A 119 -22.53 -1.75 -4.11
C CYS A 119 -21.96 -0.32 -4.15
N GLU A 120 -22.54 0.51 -5.03
CA GLU A 120 -22.18 1.91 -5.16
C GLU A 120 -22.25 2.64 -3.82
N GLU A 121 -23.29 2.40 -3.01
CA GLU A 121 -23.47 3.10 -1.74
C GLU A 121 -22.32 2.86 -0.75
N ASP A 122 -21.82 1.62 -0.70
CA ASP A 122 -20.69 1.26 0.15
C ASP A 122 -19.40 1.94 -0.33
N CYS A 123 -19.15 1.95 -1.65
CA CYS A 123 -18.00 2.62 -2.25
C CYS A 123 -18.02 4.14 -2.01
N VAL A 124 -19.18 4.77 -2.19
CA VAL A 124 -19.38 6.21 -1.94
C VAL A 124 -19.16 6.55 -0.47
N LYS A 125 -19.65 5.72 0.45
CA LYS A 125 -19.44 5.89 1.88
C LYS A 125 -17.96 5.84 2.25
N LEU A 126 -17.19 4.89 1.72
CA LEU A 126 -15.74 4.80 1.94
C LEU A 126 -15.01 6.04 1.40
N LEU A 127 -15.42 6.58 0.25
CA LEU A 127 -14.89 7.84 -0.28
C LEU A 127 -15.20 9.03 0.66
N MET A 128 -16.40 9.10 1.22
CA MET A 128 -16.76 10.13 2.19
C MET A 128 -15.91 10.05 3.48
N GLU A 129 -15.61 8.86 3.97
CA GLU A 129 -14.71 8.64 5.13
C GLU A 129 -13.26 9.10 4.87
N MET A 130 -12.88 9.27 3.60
CA MET A 130 -11.61 9.88 3.17
C MET A 130 -11.65 11.42 3.08
N GLY A 131 -12.77 12.03 3.46
CA GLY A 131 -12.97 13.48 3.54
C GLY A 131 -13.53 14.11 2.26
N LEU A 132 -14.17 13.32 1.39
CA LEU A 132 -14.95 13.83 0.26
C LEU A 132 -16.37 14.19 0.71
N SER A 133 -16.96 15.21 0.11
CA SER A 133 -18.42 15.40 0.19
C SER A 133 -19.12 14.32 -0.63
N GLU A 134 -20.37 14.00 -0.30
CA GLU A 134 -21.18 13.01 -1.01
C GLU A 134 -21.20 13.24 -2.53
N GLU A 135 -21.49 14.47 -2.98
CA GLU A 135 -21.47 14.84 -4.40
C GLU A 135 -20.12 14.53 -5.07
N ARG A 136 -19.00 14.78 -4.38
CA ARG A 136 -17.66 14.52 -4.91
C ARG A 136 -17.30 13.04 -4.86
N ALA A 137 -17.78 12.31 -3.85
CA ALA A 137 -17.60 10.88 -3.74
C ALA A 137 -18.31 10.16 -4.89
N LEU A 138 -19.56 10.53 -5.19
CA LEU A 138 -20.33 10.03 -6.35
C LEU A 138 -19.61 10.31 -7.67
N ALA A 139 -19.14 11.55 -7.87
CA ALA A 139 -18.41 11.92 -9.09
C ALA A 139 -17.11 11.12 -9.26
N VAL A 140 -16.37 10.89 -8.16
CA VAL A 140 -15.13 10.10 -8.18
C VAL A 140 -15.42 8.62 -8.43
N TYR A 141 -16.46 8.05 -7.79
CA TYR A 141 -16.88 6.67 -8.00
C TYR A 141 -17.21 6.42 -9.48
N SER A 142 -18.13 7.23 -10.05
CA SER A 142 -18.58 7.09 -11.44
C SER A 142 -17.42 7.19 -12.45
N VAL A 143 -16.48 8.10 -12.22
CA VAL A 143 -15.28 8.22 -13.08
C VAL A 143 -14.35 7.02 -12.91
N SER A 144 -14.21 6.48 -11.69
CA SER A 144 -13.29 5.38 -11.41
C SER A 144 -13.79 4.06 -11.98
N GLU A 145 -15.09 3.81 -11.89
CA GLU A 145 -15.76 2.65 -12.48
C GLU A 145 -15.60 2.65 -14.01
N GLY A 146 -15.96 3.77 -14.67
CA GLY A 146 -15.80 3.89 -16.13
C GLY A 146 -14.33 3.80 -16.60
N LEU A 147 -13.38 4.30 -15.81
CA LEU A 147 -11.95 4.12 -16.09
C LEU A 147 -11.49 2.67 -15.91
N GLY A 148 -12.10 1.92 -14.99
CA GLY A 148 -11.82 0.49 -14.78
C GLY A 148 -12.19 -0.33 -16.02
N ASP A 149 -13.35 -0.05 -16.60
CA ASP A 149 -13.84 -0.68 -17.82
C ASP A 149 -12.97 -0.35 -19.04
N ASP A 150 -12.55 0.91 -19.18
CA ASP A 150 -11.71 1.36 -20.30
C ASP A 150 -10.26 0.83 -20.23
N LEU A 151 -9.81 0.40 -19.04
CA LEU A 151 -8.44 -0.06 -18.78
C LEU A 151 -8.33 -1.60 -18.67
N GLU A 152 -9.28 -2.34 -19.27
CA GLU A 152 -9.32 -3.82 -19.33
C GLU A 152 -7.92 -4.47 -19.39
N GLY A 153 -7.56 -5.21 -18.33
CA GLY A 153 -6.28 -5.92 -18.23
C GLY A 153 -5.71 -6.03 -16.81
N PHE A 154 -6.20 -5.23 -15.87
CA PHE A 154 -5.79 -5.28 -14.46
C PHE A 154 -6.82 -6.06 -13.62
N ARG A 155 -6.92 -7.38 -13.82
CA ARG A 155 -7.43 -8.23 -12.73
C ARG A 155 -6.33 -8.30 -11.69
N GLU A 156 -6.42 -7.45 -10.67
CA GLU A 156 -5.57 -7.56 -9.50
C GLU A 156 -5.88 -8.91 -8.83
N GLY A 157 -4.85 -9.74 -8.67
CA GLY A 157 -4.96 -10.92 -7.82
C GLY A 157 -5.22 -10.51 -6.37
N PRO A 158 -5.38 -11.48 -5.45
CA PRO A 158 -5.69 -11.18 -4.06
C PRO A 158 -4.68 -10.20 -3.46
N TYR A 159 -5.19 -9.18 -2.75
CA TYR A 159 -4.36 -8.13 -2.17
C TYR A 159 -3.63 -8.68 -0.95
N ASP A 160 -2.30 -8.57 -0.95
CA ASP A 160 -1.44 -8.95 0.19
C ASP A 160 -0.94 -7.70 0.92
N ILE A 161 -1.24 -7.60 2.21
CA ILE A 161 -0.80 -6.49 3.08
C ILE A 161 0.07 -7.03 4.21
N LEU A 162 1.27 -6.45 4.31
CA LEU A 162 2.16 -6.63 5.45
C LEU A 162 1.64 -5.84 6.64
N LEU A 163 1.27 -6.53 7.72
CA LEU A 163 0.79 -5.90 8.94
C LEU A 163 1.96 -5.30 9.75
N PRO A 164 1.82 -4.06 10.27
CA PRO A 164 2.77 -3.51 11.23
C PRO A 164 2.62 -4.22 12.57
N ARG A 165 3.74 -4.65 13.17
CA ARG A 165 3.80 -5.13 14.56
C ARG A 165 3.87 -3.98 15.55
#